data_AF-A0A3N6HTQ2-F1
#
_entry.id   AF-A0A3N6HTQ2-F1
#
_cell.length_a   1.000
_cell.length_b   1.000
_cell.length_c   1.000
_cell.angle_alpha   90.00
_cell.angle_beta   90.00
_cell.angle_gamma   90.00
#
_symmetry.space_group_name_H-M   'P 1'
#
loop_
_entity.id
_entity.type
_entity.pdbx_description
1 polymer ?
#
loop_
_entity_poly.entity_id
_entity_poly.type
_entity_poly.pdbx_seq_one_letter_code
_entity_poly.pdbx_strand_id
1 'polypeptide(L)' 'MVVSPFTAKTHVSRAMIKLGARDRAQLVVLAYESGLVEPRPRGGEGRGEGPAPGR' A
#
# COMPACT_ATOMS: atom_id res chain seq x y z
N MET A 1 -4.00 -15.04 5.81
CA MET A 1 -4.01 -15.54 4.42
C MET A 1 -2.62 -15.38 3.82
N VAL A 2 -2.07 -16.41 3.21
CA VAL A 2 -0.78 -16.34 2.48
C VAL A 2 -1.05 -16.58 1.01
N VAL A 3 -0.55 -15.70 0.15
CA VAL A 3 -0.69 -15.80 -1.31
C VAL A 3 0.66 -16.18 -1.91
N SER A 4 0.65 -17.16 -2.82
CA SER A 4 1.86 -17.57 -3.54
C SER A 4 2.35 -16.45 -4.49
N PRO A 5 3.68 -16.29 -4.68
CA PRO A 5 4.22 -15.35 -5.67
C PRO A 5 3.67 -15.56 -7.09
N PHE A 6 3.41 -16.81 -7.47
CA PHE A 6 2.84 -17.15 -8.77
C PHE A 6 1.38 -16.67 -8.90
N THR A 7 0.60 -16.85 -7.84
CA THR A 7 -0.78 -16.37 -7.75
C THR A 7 -0.79 -14.85 -7.84
N ALA A 8 0.05 -14.16 -7.06
CA ALA A 8 0.18 -12.70 -7.13
C ALA A 8 0.51 -12.21 -8.54
N LYS A 9 1.46 -12.86 -9.23
CA LYS A 9 1.79 -12.54 -10.64
C LYS A 9 0.57 -12.66 -11.56
N THR A 10 -0.22 -13.72 -11.40
CA THR A 10 -1.44 -13.93 -12.20
C THR A 10 -2.46 -12.81 -11.98
N HIS A 11 -2.67 -12.39 -10.73
CA HIS A 11 -3.59 -11.30 -10.42
C HIS A 11 -3.10 -9.96 -10.98
N VAL A 12 -1.80 -9.65 -10.85
CA VAL A 12 -1.21 -8.42 -11.40
C VAL A 12 -1.36 -8.39 -12.93
N SER A 13 -1.05 -9.48 -13.64
CA SER A 13 -1.22 -9.54 -15.10
C SER A 13 -2.66 -9.30 -15.53
N ARG A 14 -3.63 -9.90 -14.83
CA ARG A 14 -5.06 -9.70 -15.11
C ARG A 14 -5.50 -8.26 -14.81
N ALA A 15 -5.00 -7.65 -13.73
CA ALA A 15 -5.29 -6.26 -13.40
C ALA A 15 -4.74 -5.30 -14.47
N MET A 16 -3.50 -5.52 -14.94
CA MET A 16 -2.92 -4.72 -16.02
C MET A 16 -3.76 -4.77 -17.30
N ILE A 17 -4.22 -5.98 -17.70
CA ILE A 17 -5.11 -6.13 -18.86
C ILE A 17 -6.42 -5.38 -18.65
N LYS A 18 -7.06 -5.53 -17.49
CA LYS A 18 -8.35 -4.91 -17.19
C LYS A 18 -8.29 -3.38 -17.13
N LEU A 19 -7.16 -2.83 -16.68
CA LEU A 19 -6.99 -1.40 -16.46
C LEU A 19 -6.18 -0.73 -17.58
N GLY A 20 -5.75 -1.49 -18.60
CA GLY A 20 -4.95 -0.96 -19.71
C GLY A 20 -3.55 -0.49 -19.30
N ALA A 21 -3.01 -0.99 -18.18
CA ALA A 21 -1.66 -0.64 -17.73
C ALA A 21 -0.58 -1.41 -18.52
N ARG A 22 0.41 -0.68 -19.02
CA ARG A 22 1.52 -1.20 -19.84
C ARG A 22 2.58 -1.91 -19.00
N ASP A 23 2.76 -1.46 -17.76
CA ASP A 23 3.68 -2.03 -16.80
C ASP A 23 3.17 -1.90 -15.37
N ARG A 24 3.93 -2.47 -14.43
CA ARG A 24 3.56 -2.49 -13.01
C ARG A 24 3.60 -1.11 -12.37
N ALA A 25 4.52 -0.23 -12.78
CA ALA A 25 4.62 1.10 -12.23
C ALA A 25 3.39 1.92 -12.63
N GLN A 26 2.97 1.84 -13.90
CA GLN A 26 1.73 2.47 -14.35
C GLN A 26 0.50 1.95 -13.59
N LEU A 27 0.43 0.63 -13.33
CA LEU A 27 -0.65 0.04 -12.52
C LEU A 27 -0.68 0.60 -11.09
N VAL A 28 0.49 0.79 -10.47
CA VAL A 28 0.59 1.38 -9.13
C VAL A 28 0.13 2.83 -9.12
N VAL A 29 0.55 3.63 -10.11
CA VAL A 29 0.10 5.03 -10.25
C VAL A 29 -1.42 5.10 -10.36
N LEU A 30 -2.03 4.32 -11.25
CA LEU A 30 -3.48 4.24 -11.40
C LEU A 30 -4.18 3.89 -10.07
N ALA A 31 -3.61 2.96 -9.29
CA ALA A 31 -4.19 2.55 -8.01
C ALA A 31 -4.18 3.68 -6.97
N TYR A 32 -3.14 4.52 -6.95
CA TYR A 32 -3.10 5.69 -6.06
C TYR A 32 -3.99 6.82 -6.57
N GLU A 33 -3.95 7.16 -7.86
CA GLU A 33 -4.74 8.23 -8.45
C GLU A 33 -6.26 7.97 -8.36
N SER A 34 -6.67 6.70 -8.45
CA SER A 34 -8.07 6.29 -8.31
C SER A 34 -8.54 6.12 -6.86
N GLY A 35 -7.65 6.23 -5.88
CA GLY A 35 -7.98 5.99 -4.47
C GLY A 35 -8.18 4.50 -4.11
N LEU A 36 -7.84 3.55 -4.98
CA LEU A 36 -7.86 2.11 -4.67
C LEU A 36 -6.83 1.73 -3.60
N VAL A 37 -5.76 2.51 -3.46
CA VAL A 37 -4.73 2.36 -2.43
C VAL A 37 -4.61 3.65 -1.64
N GLU A 38 -4.91 3.57 -0.35
CA GLU A 38 -4.60 4.64 0.59
C GLU A 38 -3.24 4.37 1.26
N PRO A 39 -2.29 5.31 1.23
CA PRO A 39 -1.09 5.19 2.02
C PRO A 39 -1.46 5.25 3.50
N ARG A 40 -1.30 4.12 4.20
CA ARG A 40 -1.60 4.04 5.63
C ARG A 40 -0.77 5.12 6.37
N PRO A 41 -1.39 6.05 7.12
CA PRO A 41 -0.65 6.97 7.95
C PRO A 41 0.15 6.14 8.96
N ARG A 42 1.46 6.42 9.08
CA ARG A 42 2.33 5.76 10.05
C ARG A 42 1.82 6.09 11.46
N GLY A 43 1.02 5.20 12.02
CA GLY A 43 0.50 5.33 13.38
C GLY A 43 1.58 4.95 14.38
N GLY A 44 2.03 5.95 15.16
CA GLY A 44 2.54 5.73 16.52
C GLY A 44 4.05 5.52 16.66
N GLU A 45 4.87 6.46 16.22
CA GLU A 45 6.24 6.59 16.71
C GLU A 45 6.40 7.95 17.40
N GLY A 46 6.56 7.92 18.73
CA GLY A 46 7.15 9.02 19.49
C GLY A 46 6.22 10.16 19.92
N ARG A 47 5.20 9.90 20.74
CA ARG A 47 4.89 10.86 21.81
C ARG A 47 5.49 10.30 23.08
N GLY A 48 6.75 10.65 23.31
CA GLY A 48 7.42 10.37 24.57
C GLY A 48 6.51 10.81 25.71
N GLU A 49 6.22 9.88 26.59
CA GLU A 49 5.86 10.18 27.97
C GLU A 49 7.07 10.91 28.56
N GLY A 50 7.05 12.24 28.42
CA GLY A 50 8.01 13.09 29.12
C GLY A 50 7.79 12.91 30.62
N PRO A 51 8.86 12.87 31.44
CA PRO A 51 8.72 12.69 32.87
C PRO A 51 7.78 13.76 33.44
N ALA A 52 6.81 13.33 34.24
CA ALA A 52 5.89 14.21 34.94
C ALA A 52 6.68 15.27 35.72
N PRO A 53 6.28 16.56 35.69
CA PRO A 53 6.91 17.55 36.54
C PRO A 53 6.71 17.17 38.00
N GLY A 54 7.80 17.30 38.77
CA GLY A 54 7.94 16.80 40.14
C GLY A 54 6.77 17.18 41.05
N ARG A 55 6.40 16.21 41.88
CA ARG A 55 5.71 16.47 43.14
C ARG A 55 6.72 16.78 44.22
#